data_AF-A0A183GVY4-F1
#
_entry.id   AF-A0A183GVY4-F1
#
_cell.length_a   1.000
_cell.length_b   1.000
_cell.length_c   1.000
_cell.angle_alpha   90.00
_cell.angle_beta   90.00
_cell.angle_gamma   90.00
#
_symmetry.space_group_name_H-M   'P 1'
#
loop_
_entity.id
_entity.type
_entity.pdbx_description
1 polymer ?
#
loop_
_entity_poly.entity_id
_entity_poly.type
_entity_poly.pdbx_seq_one_letter_code
_entity_poly.pdbx_strand_id
1 'polypeptide(L)'
;MIGRLNDILDSYLGVQDDQMAQALWDLALTCETLPEMNKAVRESELSVFDFPEELVFDMWGVIGDWRRMQSKANEEKKTKKSGAPQQPIDDADDEEQFLLPLF
;
A
#
# COMPACT_ATOMS: atom_id res chain seq x y z
N MET A 1 -1.46 4.06 -9.86
CA MET A 1 -2.32 2.86 -9.78
C MET A 1 -2.75 2.45 -11.18
N ILE A 2 -3.27 3.38 -11.98
CA ILE A 2 -3.59 3.17 -13.40
C ILE A 2 -2.45 2.51 -14.18
N GLY A 3 -1.19 2.95 -14.00
CA GLY A 3 -0.04 2.30 -14.64
C GLY A 3 0.10 0.79 -14.37
N ARG A 4 -0.16 0.32 -13.13
CA ARG A 4 -0.13 -1.12 -12.83
C ARG A 4 -1.30 -1.87 -13.48
N LEU A 5 -2.44 -1.22 -13.63
CA LEU A 5 -3.56 -1.79 -14.38
C LEU A 5 -3.21 -1.88 -15.86
N ASN A 6 -2.59 -0.85 -16.44
CA ASN A 6 -2.11 -0.91 -17.82
C ASN A 6 -1.08 -2.01 -18.03
N ASP A 7 -0.20 -2.30 -17.07
CA ASP A 7 0.73 -3.43 -17.19
C ASP A 7 -0.02 -4.77 -17.28
N ILE A 8 -1.13 -4.92 -16.54
CA ILE A 8 -2.00 -6.10 -16.64
C ILE A 8 -2.71 -6.12 -18.00
N LEU A 9 -3.32 -5.00 -18.40
CA LEU A 9 -3.99 -4.90 -19.71
C LEU A 9 -3.04 -5.20 -20.87
N ASP A 10 -1.80 -4.73 -20.82
CA ASP A 10 -0.77 -5.03 -21.82
C ASP A 10 -0.40 -6.52 -21.83
N SER A 11 -0.31 -7.14 -20.65
CA SER A 11 0.02 -8.56 -20.53
C SER A 11 -1.05 -9.48 -21.13
N TYR A 12 -2.34 -9.11 -21.02
CA TYR A 12 -3.45 -9.95 -21.49
C TYR A 12 -3.97 -9.55 -22.88
N LEU A 13 -3.98 -8.25 -23.20
CA LEU A 13 -4.59 -7.69 -24.41
C LEU A 13 -3.58 -7.01 -25.34
N GLY A 14 -2.35 -6.78 -24.90
CA GLY A 14 -1.32 -6.07 -25.67
C GLY A 14 -1.63 -4.58 -25.88
N VAL A 15 -2.44 -3.99 -24.99
CA VAL A 15 -2.82 -2.57 -25.06
C VAL A 15 -2.66 -1.89 -23.71
N GLN A 16 -2.26 -0.61 -23.76
CA GLN A 16 -2.29 0.28 -22.60
C GLN A 16 -3.30 1.39 -22.89
N ASP A 17 -4.42 1.36 -22.17
CA ASP A 17 -5.50 2.34 -22.28
C ASP A 17 -5.85 2.88 -20.89
N ASP A 18 -5.42 4.12 -20.64
CA ASP A 18 -5.65 4.79 -19.35
C ASP A 18 -7.13 4.97 -19.02
N GLN A 19 -7.98 5.20 -20.04
CA GLN A 19 -9.42 5.40 -19.81
C GLN A 19 -10.08 4.07 -19.43
N MET A 20 -9.71 2.99 -20.11
CA MET A 20 -10.20 1.66 -19.79
C MET A 20 -9.70 1.20 -18.41
N ALA A 21 -8.42 1.40 -18.12
CA ALA A 21 -7.84 1.11 -16.81
C ALA A 21 -8.52 1.93 -15.70
N GLN A 22 -8.82 3.21 -15.94
CA GLN A 22 -9.51 4.04 -14.97
C GLN A 22 -10.96 3.59 -14.75
N ALA A 23 -11.69 3.24 -15.81
CA ALA A 23 -13.05 2.72 -15.69
C ALA A 23 -13.11 1.42 -14.87
N LEU A 24 -12.19 0.49 -15.14
CA LEU A 24 -12.07 -0.74 -14.34
C LEU A 24 -11.68 -0.46 -12.89
N TRP A 25 -10.76 0.49 -12.66
CA TRP A 25 -10.33 0.88 -11.33
C TRP A 25 -11.51 1.42 -10.51
N ASP A 26 -12.25 2.37 -11.07
CA ASP A 26 -13.40 2.97 -10.40
C ASP A 26 -14.50 1.94 -10.16
N LEU A 27 -14.78 1.07 -11.13
CA LEU A 27 -15.73 -0.02 -10.97
C LEU A 27 -15.34 -0.92 -9.80
N ALA A 28 -14.09 -1.34 -9.73
CA ALA A 28 -13.62 -2.25 -8.70
C ALA A 28 -13.53 -1.60 -7.31
N LEU A 29 -13.41 -0.28 -7.21
CA LEU A 29 -13.55 0.45 -5.94
C LEU A 29 -14.97 0.41 -5.40
N THR A 30 -15.99 0.30 -6.27
CA THR A 30 -17.39 0.17 -5.83
C THR A 30 -17.74 -1.21 -5.29
N CYS A 31 -16.96 -2.23 -5.65
CA CYS A 31 -17.19 -3.61 -5.25
C CYS A 31 -16.49 -3.95 -3.93
N GLU A 32 -17.12 -4.78 -3.11
CA GLU A 32 -16.53 -5.28 -1.85
C GLU A 32 -15.87 -6.64 -2.04
N THR A 33 -16.33 -7.41 -3.02
CA THR A 33 -15.87 -8.79 -3.26
C THR A 33 -15.48 -9.04 -4.71
N LEU A 34 -14.54 -9.97 -4.94
CA LEU A 34 -14.14 -10.41 -6.27
C LEU A 34 -15.31 -10.87 -7.18
N PRO A 35 -16.26 -11.73 -6.73
CA PRO A 35 -17.38 -12.13 -7.57
C PRO A 35 -18.30 -10.96 -7.95
N GLU A 36 -18.42 -9.95 -7.07
CA GLU A 36 -19.16 -8.73 -7.37
C GLU A 36 -18.45 -7.90 -8.44
N MET A 37 -17.12 -7.75 -8.37
CA MET A 37 -16.34 -7.12 -9.43
C MET A 37 -16.51 -7.85 -10.77
N ASN A 38 -16.44 -9.17 -10.76
CA ASN A 38 -16.57 -9.98 -11.97
C ASN A 38 -17.96 -9.82 -12.60
N LYS A 39 -19.01 -9.80 -11.78
CA LYS A 39 -20.38 -9.48 -12.23
C LYS A 39 -20.48 -8.05 -12.76
N ALA A 40 -19.93 -7.07 -12.05
CA ALA A 40 -19.97 -5.66 -12.44
C ALA A 40 -19.27 -5.42 -13.79
N VAL A 41 -18.11 -6.05 -14.04
CA VAL A 41 -17.41 -5.95 -15.33
C VAL A 41 -18.28 -6.50 -16.46
N ARG A 42 -18.92 -7.66 -16.25
CA ARG A 42 -19.78 -8.32 -17.25
C ARG A 42 -21.12 -7.62 -17.48
N GLU A 43 -21.60 -6.83 -16.52
CA GLU A 43 -22.84 -6.03 -16.66
C GLU A 43 -22.57 -4.60 -17.15
N SER A 44 -21.32 -4.14 -17.08
CA SER A 44 -20.92 -2.81 -17.55
C SER A 44 -20.70 -2.77 -19.07
N GLU A 45 -20.48 -1.57 -19.59
CA GLU A 45 -20.09 -1.35 -20.99
C GLU A 45 -18.77 -2.06 -21.36
N LEU A 46 -17.96 -2.39 -20.36
CA LEU A 46 -16.71 -3.13 -20.50
C LEU A 46 -16.93 -4.63 -20.80
N SER A 47 -18.16 -5.12 -20.69
CA SER A 47 -18.54 -6.49 -21.07
C SER A 47 -18.23 -6.81 -22.54
N VAL A 48 -18.22 -5.79 -23.41
CA VAL A 48 -17.90 -5.93 -24.84
C VAL A 48 -16.50 -6.50 -25.10
N PHE A 49 -15.57 -6.29 -24.17
CA PHE A 49 -14.20 -6.78 -24.27
C PHE A 49 -14.06 -8.24 -23.84
N ASP A 50 -15.09 -8.83 -23.23
CA ASP A 50 -15.12 -10.21 -22.73
C ASP A 50 -13.86 -10.57 -21.92
N PHE A 51 -13.56 -9.74 -20.91
CA PHE A 51 -12.36 -9.91 -20.09
C PHE A 51 -12.27 -11.31 -19.48
N PRO A 52 -11.09 -11.97 -19.55
CA PRO A 52 -10.89 -13.24 -18.89
C PRO A 52 -10.95 -13.07 -17.37
N GLU A 53 -11.47 -14.08 -16.68
CA GLU A 53 -11.60 -14.05 -15.22
C GLU A 53 -10.24 -13.90 -14.51
N GLU A 54 -9.17 -14.40 -15.13
CA GLU A 54 -7.78 -14.25 -14.67
C GLU A 54 -7.33 -12.79 -14.63
N LEU A 55 -7.66 -12.00 -15.66
CA LEU A 55 -7.36 -10.55 -15.69
C LEU A 55 -8.10 -9.83 -14.57
N VAL A 56 -9.39 -10.12 -14.37
CA VAL A 56 -10.21 -9.53 -13.31
C VAL A 56 -9.62 -9.88 -11.92
N PHE A 57 -9.15 -11.12 -11.75
CA PHE A 57 -8.49 -11.57 -10.53
C PHE A 57 -7.18 -10.83 -10.25
N ASP A 58 -6.30 -10.70 -11.25
CA ASP A 58 -5.03 -9.99 -11.12
C ASP A 58 -5.25 -8.51 -10.77
N MET A 59 -6.22 -7.87 -11.41
CA MET A 59 -6.61 -6.49 -11.13
C MET A 59 -7.14 -6.33 -9.71
N TRP A 60 -8.01 -7.23 -9.26
CA TRP A 60 -8.50 -7.26 -7.89
C TRP A 60 -7.35 -7.42 -6.88
N GLY A 61 -6.34 -8.23 -7.22
CA GLY A 61 -5.11 -8.38 -6.43
C GLY A 61 -4.38 -7.05 -6.21
N VAL A 62 -4.18 -6.26 -7.27
CA VAL A 62 -3.54 -4.93 -7.20
C VAL A 62 -4.37 -3.95 -6.36
N ILE A 63 -5.69 -3.95 -6.51
CA ILE A 63 -6.59 -3.06 -5.76
C ILE A 63 -6.60 -3.45 -4.28
N GLY A 64 -6.67 -4.75 -3.98
CA GLY A 64 -6.59 -5.27 -2.62
C GLY A 64 -5.26 -4.93 -1.94
N ASP A 65 -4.15 -4.98 -2.70
CA ASP A 65 -2.84 -4.57 -2.21
C ASP A 65 -2.78 -3.08 -1.89
N TRP A 66 -3.31 -2.25 -2.79
CA TRP A 66 -3.43 -0.82 -2.55
C TRP A 66 -4.26 -0.50 -1.30
N ARG A 67 -5.41 -1.17 -1.11
CA ARG A 67 -6.27 -0.99 0.07
C ARG A 67 -5.52 -1.31 1.37
N ARG A 68 -4.70 -2.37 1.38
CA ARG A 68 -3.84 -2.71 2.53
C ARG A 68 -2.73 -1.68 2.77
N MET A 69 -2.13 -1.16 1.70
CA MET A 69 -1.05 -0.18 1.79
C MET A 69 -1.53 1.14 2.42
N GLN A 70 -2.75 1.58 2.11
CA GLN A 70 -3.37 2.74 2.73
C GLN A 70 -3.56 2.57 4.25
N SER A 71 -3.91 1.36 4.71
CA SER A 71 -4.06 1.07 6.15
C SER A 71 -2.73 1.06 6.90
N LYS A 72 -1.65 0.56 6.26
CA LYS A 72 -0.31 0.47 6.86
C LYS A 72 0.41 1.81 6.97
N ALA A 73 0.17 2.75 6.06
CA ALA A 73 0.73 4.11 6.14
C ALA A 73 0.31 4.86 7.43
N ASN A 74 -0.73 4.40 8.12
CA ASN A 74 -1.17 4.97 9.39
C ASN A 74 -0.39 4.44 10.62
N GLU A 75 0.29 3.29 10.52
CA GLU A 75 1.04 2.69 11.64
C GLU A 75 2.46 3.26 11.79
N GLU A 76 3.12 3.65 10.69
CA GLU A 76 4.50 4.17 10.72
C GLU A 76 4.60 5.59 11.30
N LYS A 77 3.48 6.32 11.45
CA LYS A 77 3.46 7.65 12.09
C LYS A 77 3.44 7.60 13.63
N LYS A 78 3.19 6.44 14.25
CA LYS A 78 3.21 6.30 15.72
C LYS A 78 4.59 5.97 16.30
N THR A 79 5.51 5.41 15.52
CA THR A 79 6.81 4.92 16.03
C THR A 79 7.95 5.95 15.99
N LYS A 80 7.73 7.17 15.50
CA LYS A 80 8.75 8.25 15.49
C LYS A 80 8.52 9.39 16.50
N LYS A 81 7.55 9.26 17.43
CA LYS A 81 7.21 10.33 18.40
C LYS A 81 7.51 9.99 19.87
N SER A 82 8.45 9.09 20.13
CA SER A 82 8.88 8.75 21.50
C SER A 82 10.40 8.56 21.56
N GLY A 83 11.10 9.49 22.20
CA GLY A 83 12.53 9.42 22.56
C GLY A 83 13.33 10.55 21.93
N ALA A 84 13.89 11.52 22.64
CA ALA A 84 14.02 11.79 24.08
C ALA A 84 14.26 13.31 24.23
N PRO A 85 13.94 13.97 25.37
CA PRO A 85 14.55 15.26 25.65
C PRO A 85 16.01 15.01 26.04
N GLN A 86 16.94 15.52 25.24
CA GLN A 86 18.33 15.67 25.64
C GLN A 86 18.37 16.55 26.89
N GLN A 87 18.83 15.99 28.00
CA GLN A 87 19.26 16.77 29.15
C GLN A 87 20.68 17.26 28.84
N PRO A 88 20.97 18.57 28.87
CA PRO A 88 22.32 19.07 28.82
C PRO A 88 23.06 18.58 30.06
N ILE A 89 24.22 17.95 29.86
CA ILE A 89 25.16 17.69 30.93
C ILE A 89 25.95 19.00 31.06
N ASP A 90 25.49 19.89 31.92
CA ASP A 90 26.24 21.08 32.34
C ASP A 90 26.63 20.89 33.81
N ASP A 91 27.94 20.79 33.97
CA ASP A 91 28.83 20.95 35.13
C ASP A 91 28.22 21.26 36.52
N ALA A 92 28.51 20.39 37.49
CA ALA A 92 28.97 20.79 38.82
C ALA A 92 29.51 19.57 39.60
N ASP A 93 30.82 19.57 39.83
CA ASP A 93 31.46 19.33 41.14
C ASP A 93 30.89 18.19 42.02
N ASP A 94 31.58 17.04 42.08
CA ASP A 94 31.98 16.43 43.35
C ASP A 94 32.99 15.31 43.11
N GLU A 95 34.14 15.43 43.78
CA GLU A 95 35.20 14.43 43.80
C GLU A 95 34.82 13.21 44.66
N GLU A 96 34.75 12.00 44.10
CA GLU A 96 34.98 10.79 44.89
C GLU A 96 35.83 9.74 44.14
N GLN A 97 37.14 9.87 44.38
CA GLN A 97 38.14 8.83 44.64
C GLN A 97 37.67 7.36 44.49
N PHE A 98 37.91 6.76 43.31
CA PHE A 98 37.97 5.31 43.18
C PHE A 98 39.38 4.81 43.57
N LEU A 99 39.58 4.54 44.86
CA LEU A 99 40.73 3.77 45.35
C LEU A 99 40.47 2.27 45.15
N LEU A 100 41.19 1.64 44.22
CA LEU A 100 41.33 0.19 44.15
C LEU A 100 42.52 -0.24 45.04
N PRO A 101 42.36 -1.15 46.02
CA PRO A 101 43.52 -1.79 46.62
C PRO A 101 44.05 -2.86 45.66
N LEU A 102 45.22 -2.59 45.10
CA LEU A 102 46.09 -3.59 44.49
C LEU A 102 46.82 -4.30 45.64
N PHE A 103 46.47 -5.55 45.95
CA PHE A 103 47.36 -6.67 46.34
C PHE A 103 46.53 -7.94 46.54
#